data_AF-A0A6N8WU10-F1
#
_entry.id   AF-A0A6N8WU10-F1
#
_cell.length_a   1.000
_cell.length_b   1.000
_cell.length_c   1.000
_cell.angle_alpha   90.00
_cell.angle_beta   90.00
_cell.angle_gamma   90.00
#
_symmetry.space_group_name_H-M   'P 1'
#
loop_
_entity.id
_entity.type
_entity.pdbx_description
1 polymer ?
#
loop_
_entity_poly.entity_id
_entity_poly.type
_entity_poly.pdbx_seq_one_letter_code
_entity_poly.pdbx_strand_id
1 'polypeptide(L)'
;MRTTLTLDDDLAALLKQRAATLGVSFKEMVNQALRAGISREMTPRDVETPKTIPHSFGFRPGVDLDKLNQLADELEAEAVAESLKRLG
;
A
#
# COMPACT_ATOMS: atom_id res chain seq x y z
N MET A 1 14.79 -28.07 24.63
CA MET A 1 13.95 -28.02 25.85
C MET A 1 12.67 -28.82 25.61
N ARG A 2 12.11 -29.49 26.63
CA ARG A 2 10.80 -30.14 26.56
C ARG A 2 9.79 -29.24 27.23
N THR A 3 8.78 -28.82 26.47
CA THR A 3 7.69 -27.96 26.92
C THR A 3 6.36 -28.66 26.65
N THR A 4 5.39 -28.43 27.52
CA THR A 4 3.99 -28.81 27.28
C THR A 4 3.24 -27.52 27.00
N LEU A 5 2.54 -27.47 25.87
CA LEU A 5 1.77 -26.32 25.41
C LEU A 5 0.35 -26.82 25.12
N THR A 6 -0.65 -26.09 25.60
CA THR A 6 -2.03 -26.27 25.19
C THR A 6 -2.28 -25.44 23.94
N LEU A 7 -2.88 -26.04 22.91
CA LEU A 7 -3.27 -25.38 21.66
C LEU A 7 -4.78 -25.53 21.48
N ASP A 8 -5.41 -24.52 20.91
CA ASP A 8 -6.78 -24.63 20.44
C ASP A 8 -6.89 -25.71 19.35
N ASP A 9 -8.02 -26.43 19.31
CA ASP A 9 -8.20 -27.60 18.46
C ASP A 9 -8.10 -27.26 16.97
N ASP A 10 -8.58 -26.09 16.57
CA ASP A 10 -8.53 -25.57 15.20
C ASP A 10 -7.08 -25.24 14.78
N LEU A 11 -6.31 -24.61 15.67
CA LEU A 11 -4.91 -24.30 15.44
C LEU A 11 -4.07 -25.59 15.32
N ALA A 12 -4.33 -26.57 16.19
CA ALA A 12 -3.68 -27.87 16.13
C ALA A 12 -4.00 -28.60 14.81
N ALA A 13 -5.25 -28.54 14.34
CA ALA A 13 -5.66 -29.12 13.07
C ALA A 13 -4.97 -28.45 11.87
N LEU A 14 -4.91 -27.11 11.86
CA LEU A 14 -4.26 -26.34 10.80
C LEU A 14 -2.76 -26.64 10.73
N LEU A 15 -2.09 -26.72 11.86
CA LEU A 15 -0.66 -27.06 11.93
C LEU A 15 -0.40 -28.50 11.46
N LYS A 16 -1.27 -29.47 11.79
CA LYS A 16 -1.17 -30.84 11.27
C LYS A 16 -1.33 -30.88 9.75
N GLN A 17 -2.32 -30.17 9.21
CA GLN A 17 -2.54 -30.10 7.76
C GLN A 17 -1.32 -29.51 7.04
N ARG A 18 -0.78 -28.38 7.55
CA ARG A 18 0.41 -27.75 6.99
C ARG A 18 1.64 -28.64 7.08
N ALA A 19 1.84 -29.34 8.20
CA ALA A 19 2.93 -30.28 8.36
C ALA A 19 2.86 -31.41 7.32
N ALA A 20 1.66 -31.94 7.07
CA ALA A 20 1.43 -32.97 6.05
C ALA A 20 1.71 -32.43 4.62
N THR A 21 1.25 -31.22 4.29
CA THR A 21 1.53 -30.60 2.98
C THR A 21 3.03 -30.40 2.74
N LEU A 22 3.78 -30.03 3.78
CA LEU A 22 5.21 -29.76 3.69
C LEU A 22 6.09 -31.01 3.91
N GLY A 23 5.50 -32.14 4.27
CA GLY A 23 6.23 -33.39 4.55
C GLY A 23 7.13 -33.30 5.79
N VAL A 24 6.80 -32.47 6.78
CA VAL A 24 7.58 -32.28 8.01
C VAL A 24 6.83 -32.79 9.23
N SER A 25 7.52 -32.99 10.35
CA SER A 25 6.87 -33.39 11.59
C SER A 25 6.04 -32.25 12.20
N PHE A 26 5.01 -32.59 12.98
CA PHE A 26 4.19 -31.61 13.70
C PHE A 26 5.04 -30.68 14.58
N LYS A 27 6.05 -31.23 15.27
CA LYS A 27 7.01 -30.46 16.09
C LYS A 27 7.79 -29.44 15.25
N GLU A 28 8.26 -29.82 14.06
CA GLU A 28 8.99 -28.90 13.19
C GLU A 28 8.09 -27.78 12.70
N MET A 29 6.86 -28.10 12.30
CA MET A 29 5.87 -27.10 11.89
C MET A 29 5.54 -26.11 13.02
N VAL A 30 5.31 -26.61 14.25
CA VAL A 30 5.10 -25.74 15.43
C VAL A 30 6.28 -24.80 15.65
N ASN A 31 7.51 -25.32 15.63
CA ASN A 31 8.69 -24.49 15.84
C ASN A 31 8.91 -23.47 14.71
N GLN A 32 8.66 -23.84 13.45
CA GLN A 32 8.73 -22.91 12.33
C GLN A 32 7.71 -21.79 12.48
N ALA A 33 6.46 -22.13 12.82
CA ALA A 33 5.39 -21.14 13.02
C ALA A 33 5.74 -20.16 14.15
N LEU A 34 6.23 -20.66 15.29
CA LEU A 34 6.65 -19.82 16.41
C LEU A 34 7.81 -18.90 16.04
N ARG A 35 8.85 -19.42 15.37
CA ARG A 35 9.98 -18.59 14.91
C ARG A 35 9.52 -17.49 13.95
N ALA A 36 8.68 -17.83 12.97
CA ALA A 36 8.16 -16.86 12.00
C ALA A 36 7.32 -15.78 12.67
N GLY A 37 6.48 -16.15 13.66
CA GLY A 37 5.69 -15.20 14.45
C GLY A 37 6.57 -14.23 15.23
N ILE A 38 7.51 -14.76 16.01
CA ILE A 38 8.41 -13.95 16.85
C ILE A 38 9.30 -13.03 15.97
N SER A 39 9.89 -13.56 14.89
CA SER A 39 10.72 -12.75 13.98
C SER A 39 9.93 -11.62 13.32
N ARG A 40 8.64 -11.83 13.01
CA ARG A 40 7.78 -10.80 12.42
C ARG A 40 7.43 -9.69 13.40
N GLU A 41 7.35 -9.97 14.70
CA GLU A 41 7.17 -8.96 15.74
C GLU A 41 8.47 -8.18 16.00
N MET A 42 9.62 -8.87 15.95
CA MET A 42 10.93 -8.25 16.21
C MET A 42 11.46 -7.41 15.06
N THR A 43 11.03 -7.68 13.84
CA THR A 43 11.40 -6.87 12.67
C THR A 43 10.39 -5.72 12.60
N PRO A 44 10.80 -4.46 12.82
CA PRO A 44 9.93 -3.34 12.47
C PRO A 44 9.53 -3.56 11.02
N ARG A 45 8.22 -3.66 10.75
CA ARG A 45 7.75 -3.57 9.37
C ARG A 45 8.29 -2.23 8.88
N ASP A 46 9.27 -2.29 7.99
CA ASP A 46 9.63 -1.15 7.16
C ASP A 46 8.42 -0.96 6.23
N VAL A 47 7.35 -0.40 6.80
CA VAL A 47 6.25 0.12 6.01
C VAL A 47 6.87 1.34 5.39
N GLU A 48 7.45 1.15 4.20
CA GLU A 48 7.85 2.28 3.38
C GLU A 48 6.62 3.19 3.30
N THR A 49 6.72 4.34 3.95
CA THR A 49 5.67 5.34 3.90
C THR A 49 5.43 5.65 2.42
N PRO A 50 4.18 5.71 1.95
CA PRO A 50 3.92 6.01 0.56
C PRO A 50 4.56 7.36 0.23
N LYS A 51 5.53 7.35 -0.70
CA LYS A 51 6.25 8.56 -1.14
C LYS A 51 5.55 9.13 -2.37
N THR A 52 5.12 10.38 -2.30
CA THR A 52 4.66 11.13 -3.48
C THR A 52 5.87 11.54 -4.30
N ILE A 53 6.00 11.01 -5.52
CA ILE A 53 7.07 11.39 -6.45
C ILE A 53 6.49 12.43 -7.41
N PRO A 54 6.92 13.71 -7.35
CA PRO A 54 6.43 14.73 -8.27
C PRO A 54 6.96 14.47 -9.68
N HIS A 55 6.08 14.58 -10.67
CA HIS A 55 6.46 14.54 -12.08
C HIS A 55 6.52 15.97 -12.62
N SER A 56 7.68 16.37 -13.16
CA SER A 56 7.84 17.69 -13.77
C SER A 56 7.29 17.66 -15.19
N PHE A 57 6.12 18.26 -15.41
CA PHE A 57 5.52 18.42 -16.74
C PHE A 57 6.07 19.65 -17.50
N GLY A 58 6.96 20.42 -16.88
CA GLY A 58 7.41 21.70 -17.40
C GLY A 58 6.28 22.75 -17.40
N PHE A 59 6.59 23.95 -17.92
CA PHE A 59 5.64 25.06 -18.01
C PHE A 59 5.48 25.52 -19.45
N ARG A 60 4.27 25.98 -19.80
CA ARG A 60 4.01 26.57 -21.12
C ARG A 60 4.75 27.91 -21.24
N PRO A 61 5.54 28.13 -22.30
CA PRO A 61 6.18 29.43 -22.54
C PRO A 61 5.15 30.57 -22.55
N GLY A 62 5.50 31.69 -21.93
CA GLY A 62 4.62 32.86 -21.83
C GLY A 62 3.65 32.85 -20.64
N VAL A 63 3.57 31.76 -19.87
CA VAL A 63 2.83 31.73 -18.60
C VAL A 63 3.71 32.24 -17.47
N ASP A 64 3.27 33.32 -16.83
CA ASP A 64 3.87 33.85 -15.60
C ASP A 64 3.35 33.06 -14.39
N LEU A 65 4.25 32.33 -13.71
CA LEU A 65 3.91 31.46 -12.59
C LEU A 65 3.52 32.24 -11.33
N ASP A 66 3.89 33.52 -11.23
CA ASP A 66 3.48 34.38 -10.13
C ASP A 66 2.08 34.97 -10.36
N LYS A 67 1.48 34.70 -11.53
CA LYS A 67 0.16 35.23 -11.94
C LYS A 67 -0.82 34.16 -12.38
N LEU A 68 -0.73 32.95 -11.81
CA LEU A 68 -1.62 31.84 -12.16
C LEU A 68 -3.12 32.14 -11.96
N ASN A 69 -3.47 33.04 -11.04
CA ASN A 69 -4.86 33.47 -10.85
C ASN A 69 -5.41 34.18 -12.10
N GLN A 70 -4.60 35.02 -12.75
CA GLN A 70 -5.02 35.72 -13.98
C GLN A 70 -5.21 34.73 -15.13
N LEU A 71 -4.31 33.76 -15.25
CA LEU A 71 -4.47 32.68 -16.24
C LEU A 71 -5.76 31.88 -15.99
N ALA A 72 -6.12 31.62 -14.73
CA ALA A 72 -7.38 30.96 -14.41
C ALA A 72 -8.59 31.79 -14.84
N ASP A 73 -8.59 33.09 -14.53
CA ASP A 73 -9.66 34.02 -14.93
C ASP A 73 -9.83 34.07 -16.46
N GLU A 74 -8.72 34.12 -17.21
CA GLU A 74 -8.72 34.10 -18.68
C GLU A 74 -9.33 32.82 -19.24
N LEU A 75 -8.92 31.64 -18.72
CA LEU A 75 -9.45 30.34 -19.15
C LEU A 75 -10.94 30.20 -18.84
N GLU A 76 -11.41 30.71 -17.70
CA GLU A 76 -12.84 30.74 -17.36
C GLU A 76 -13.64 31.62 -18.33
N ALA A 77 -13.13 32.81 -18.63
CA ALA A 77 -13.76 33.72 -19.58
C ALA A 77 -13.85 33.11 -20.99
N GLU A 78 -12.79 32.44 -21.46
CA GLU A 78 -12.76 31.72 -22.74
C GLU A 78 -13.81 30.59 -22.77
N ALA A 79 -13.91 29.79 -21.71
CA ALA A 79 -14.86 28.69 -21.62
C ALA A 79 -16.33 29.17 -21.65
N VAL A 80 -16.63 30.28 -20.98
CA VAL A 80 -17.95 30.92 -21.01
C VAL A 80 -18.25 31.46 -22.41
N ALA A 81 -17.29 32.13 -23.05
CA ALA A 81 -17.44 32.66 -24.40
C ALA A 81 -17.67 31.54 -25.43
N GLU A 82 -16.98 30.40 -25.30
CA GLU A 82 -17.19 29.23 -26.14
C GLU A 82 -18.60 28.63 -25.95
N SER A 83 -19.05 28.55 -24.69
CA SER A 83 -20.39 28.03 -24.36
C SER A 83 -21.50 28.89 -24.94
N LEU A 84 -21.38 30.21 -24.89
CA LEU A 84 -22.34 31.15 -25.50
C LEU A 84 -22.36 31.05 -27.03
N LYS A 85 -21.20 30.87 -27.68
CA LYS A 85 -21.11 30.65 -29.14
C LYS A 85 -21.78 29.36 -29.60
N ARG A 86 -21.87 28.34 -28.74
CA ARG A 86 -22.54 27.07 -29.04
C ARG A 86 -24.06 27.12 -28.88
N LEU A 87 -24.56 28.11 -28.17
CA LEU A 87 -25.99 28.28 -27.85
C LEU A 87 -26.74 29.19 -28.85
N GLY A 88 -26.02 29.96 -29.68
CA GLY A 88 -26.57 30.78 -30.76
C GLY A 88 -26.33 30.15 -32.13
#